data_AF-A0A5Y1YIA2-F1
#
_entry.id   AF-A0A5Y1YIA2-F1
#
_cell.length_a   1.000
_cell.length_b   1.000
_cell.length_c   1.000
_cell.angle_alpha   90.00
_cell.angle_beta   90.00
_cell.angle_gamma   90.00
#
_symmetry.space_group_name_H-M   'P 1'
#
loop_
_entity.id
_entity.type
_entity.pdbx_description
1 polymer ?
#
loop_
_entity_poly.entity_id
_entity_poly.type
_entity_poly.pdbx_seq_one_letter_code
_entity_poly.pdbx_strand_id
1 'polypeptide(L)'
;AGLIIKGLPVMDGALHRVPTKADKKGVKSGVYKAFLDGRPAGWYRDYRSGDTDVKRWVFSGGDNIDPLARLHLKAQAQQNREDSARAQAQQYNRQAGYASRYVSRLPQATTSPYLTRKGVTAAPGVRINPGGELVIPFSNAQGKIRTYQRIPE
;
A
#
# COMPACT_ATOMS: atom_id res chain seq x y z
N ALA A 1 -18.34 -1.61 -18.53
CA ALA A 1 -17.47 -1.08 -17.47
C ALA A 1 -18.31 -0.38 -16.41
N GLY A 2 -18.07 -0.61 -15.13
CA GLY A 2 -18.83 0.10 -14.09
C GLY A 2 -18.45 -0.34 -12.69
N LEU A 3 -18.01 0.61 -11.88
CA LEU A 3 -17.75 0.41 -10.45
C LEU A 3 -19.06 0.28 -9.69
N ILE A 4 -19.09 -0.62 -8.71
CA ILE A 4 -20.21 -0.73 -7.76
C ILE A 4 -19.73 -0.14 -6.43
N ILE A 5 -20.28 1.03 -6.10
CA ILE A 5 -20.07 1.71 -4.82
C ILE A 5 -21.32 1.50 -3.97
N LYS A 6 -21.16 1.02 -2.74
CA LYS A 6 -22.26 0.90 -1.77
C LYS A 6 -22.29 2.17 -0.93
N GLY A 7 -23.41 2.89 -0.96
CA GLY A 7 -23.55 4.17 -0.27
C GLY A 7 -22.80 5.32 -0.95
N LEU A 8 -22.47 6.36 -0.19
CA LEU A 8 -21.75 7.52 -0.70
C LEU A 8 -20.27 7.20 -0.99
N PRO A 9 -19.71 7.73 -2.08
CA PRO A 9 -18.29 7.56 -2.37
C PRO A 9 -17.44 8.29 -1.32
N VAL A 10 -16.32 7.68 -0.92
CA VAL A 10 -15.36 8.29 0.01
C VAL A 10 -14.41 9.16 -0.79
N MET A 11 -14.35 10.46 -0.46
CA MET A 11 -13.61 11.48 -1.21
C MET A 11 -12.44 12.07 -0.41
N ASP A 12 -11.74 11.20 0.30
CA ASP A 12 -10.60 11.51 1.19
C ASP A 12 -9.26 11.67 0.45
N GLY A 13 -9.25 11.52 -0.88
CA GLY A 13 -8.02 11.49 -1.67
C GLY A 13 -7.21 10.20 -1.51
N ALA A 14 -7.76 9.15 -0.91
CA ALA A 14 -7.16 7.82 -0.85
C ALA A 14 -7.63 6.93 -2.02
N LEU A 15 -6.92 5.82 -2.25
CA LEU A 15 -7.30 4.82 -3.25
C LEU A 15 -8.32 3.85 -2.67
N HIS A 16 -9.49 3.78 -3.28
CA HIS A 16 -10.57 2.90 -2.87
C HIS A 16 -10.79 1.78 -3.88
N ARG A 17 -10.59 0.53 -3.43
CA ARG A 17 -10.84 -0.68 -4.23
C ARG A 17 -12.30 -1.12 -4.07
N VAL A 18 -13.00 -1.30 -5.19
CA VAL A 18 -14.42 -1.67 -5.22
C VAL A 18 -14.71 -2.77 -6.24
N PRO A 19 -15.78 -3.56 -6.04
CA PRO A 19 -16.23 -4.50 -7.06
C PRO A 19 -16.70 -3.78 -8.32
N THR A 20 -16.59 -4.48 -9.44
CA THR A 20 -17.17 -4.10 -10.73
C THR A 20 -18.45 -4.89 -11.00
N LYS A 21 -19.27 -4.47 -11.95
CA LYS A 21 -20.48 -5.23 -12.35
C LYS A 21 -20.21 -6.67 -12.77
N ALA A 22 -19.03 -6.94 -13.33
CA ALA A 22 -18.62 -8.26 -13.78
C ALA A 22 -17.85 -9.08 -12.71
N ASP A 23 -17.67 -8.53 -11.51
CA ASP A 23 -16.94 -9.23 -10.45
C ASP A 23 -17.80 -10.29 -9.77
N LYS A 24 -17.16 -11.44 -9.50
CA LYS A 24 -17.69 -12.43 -8.56
C LYS A 24 -17.66 -11.86 -7.14
N LYS A 25 -18.49 -12.41 -6.26
CA LYS A 25 -18.56 -12.01 -4.84
C LYS A 25 -17.16 -12.00 -4.20
N GLY A 26 -16.80 -10.87 -3.59
CA GLY A 26 -15.52 -10.68 -2.89
C GLY A 26 -14.38 -10.11 -3.76
N VAL A 27 -14.52 -10.09 -5.09
CA VAL A 27 -13.50 -9.54 -5.98
C VAL A 27 -13.65 -8.02 -6.09
N LYS A 28 -12.52 -7.29 -6.07
CA LYS A 28 -12.47 -5.82 -6.18
C LYS A 28 -11.57 -5.42 -7.36
N SER A 29 -12.06 -5.64 -8.57
CA SER A 29 -11.33 -5.32 -9.81
C SER A 29 -11.46 -3.86 -10.23
N GLY A 30 -12.15 -3.04 -9.45
CA GLY A 30 -12.32 -1.62 -9.67
C GLY A 30 -11.51 -0.80 -8.68
N VAL A 31 -11.09 0.39 -9.11
CA VAL A 31 -10.42 1.37 -8.25
C VAL A 31 -10.91 2.77 -8.58
N TYR A 32 -11.08 3.60 -7.56
CA TYR A 32 -11.26 5.04 -7.73
C TYR A 32 -10.46 5.84 -6.72
N LYS A 33 -10.23 7.10 -7.05
CA LYS A 33 -9.67 8.12 -6.17
C LYS A 33 -10.49 9.38 -6.36
N ALA A 34 -10.99 9.95 -5.27
CA ALA A 34 -11.83 11.13 -5.32
C ALA A 34 -11.40 12.12 -4.22
N PHE A 35 -11.52 13.42 -4.50
CA PHE A 35 -11.02 14.50 -3.68
C PHE A 35 -12.16 15.46 -3.36
N LEU A 36 -12.28 15.83 -2.08
CA LEU A 36 -13.18 16.85 -1.58
C LEU A 36 -12.39 18.00 -0.92
N ASP A 37 -11.48 18.62 -1.68
CA ASP A 37 -10.58 19.69 -1.23
C ASP A 37 -10.90 21.05 -1.88
N GLY A 38 -12.18 21.26 -2.21
CA GLY A 38 -12.67 22.47 -2.86
C GLY A 38 -13.62 22.11 -3.99
N ARG A 39 -13.10 21.97 -5.21
CA ARG A 39 -13.91 21.50 -6.35
C ARG A 39 -13.83 19.96 -6.42
N PRO A 40 -14.93 19.23 -6.14
CA PRO A 40 -14.89 17.79 -6.10
C PRO A 40 -14.40 17.22 -7.44
N ALA A 41 -13.41 16.34 -7.39
CA ALA A 41 -12.81 15.77 -8.59
C ALA A 41 -12.30 14.35 -8.31
N GLY A 42 -12.04 13.59 -9.35
CA GLY A 42 -11.50 12.26 -9.17
C GLY A 42 -11.26 11.52 -10.45
N TRP A 43 -10.93 10.25 -10.28
CA TRP A 43 -10.77 9.32 -11.37
C TRP A 43 -11.11 7.91 -10.95
N TYR A 44 -11.44 7.08 -11.92
CA TYR A 44 -11.69 5.67 -11.69
C TYR A 44 -11.19 4.80 -12.84
N ARG A 45 -10.98 3.52 -12.54
CA ARG A 45 -10.59 2.49 -13.50
C ARG A 45 -11.23 1.15 -13.16
N ASP A 46 -11.70 0.47 -14.19
CA ASP A 46 -12.21 -0.90 -14.15
C ASP A 46 -11.21 -1.81 -14.87
N TYR A 47 -10.44 -2.60 -14.12
CA TYR A 47 -9.39 -3.46 -14.68
C TYR A 47 -9.93 -4.62 -15.53
N ARG A 48 -11.25 -4.87 -15.55
CA ARG A 48 -11.86 -5.91 -16.39
C ARG A 48 -12.37 -5.39 -17.72
N SER A 49 -12.53 -4.08 -17.85
CA SER A 49 -13.20 -3.47 -19.00
C SER A 49 -12.38 -3.49 -20.30
N GLY A 50 -11.13 -3.96 -20.27
CA GLY A 50 -10.20 -3.86 -21.40
C GLY A 50 -9.62 -2.44 -21.58
N ASP A 51 -10.29 -1.41 -21.04
CA ASP A 51 -9.82 -0.03 -21.04
C ASP A 51 -8.50 0.09 -20.26
N THR A 52 -7.44 0.49 -20.95
CA THR A 52 -6.15 0.82 -20.32
C THR A 52 -6.21 2.16 -19.60
N ASP A 53 -7.09 3.05 -20.05
CA ASP A 53 -7.14 4.42 -19.60
C ASP A 53 -7.98 4.64 -18.34
N VAL A 54 -7.53 5.61 -17.56
CA VAL A 54 -8.19 6.07 -16.35
C VAL A 54 -9.25 7.12 -16.73
N LYS A 55 -10.50 6.91 -16.29
CA LYS A 55 -11.61 7.84 -16.51
C LYS A 55 -11.60 8.93 -15.45
N ARG A 56 -11.30 10.16 -15.86
CA ARG A 56 -11.23 11.34 -14.98
C ARG A 56 -12.55 12.10 -15.00
N TRP A 57 -12.89 12.73 -13.89
CA TRP A 57 -14.05 13.59 -13.78
C TRP A 57 -13.76 14.76 -12.84
N VAL A 58 -14.46 15.86 -13.09
CA VAL A 58 -14.47 17.05 -12.25
C VAL A 58 -15.92 17.48 -12.12
N PHE A 59 -16.35 17.82 -10.91
CA PHE A 59 -17.70 18.31 -10.67
C PHE A 59 -17.96 19.59 -11.48
N SER A 60 -19.06 19.61 -12.23
CA SER A 60 -19.46 20.71 -13.11
C SER A 60 -20.59 21.58 -12.55
N GLY A 61 -21.12 21.26 -11.37
CA GLY A 61 -22.26 21.95 -10.75
C GLY A 61 -21.87 23.29 -10.10
N GLY A 62 -21.49 24.27 -10.93
CA GLY A 62 -21.39 25.69 -10.57
C GLY A 62 -20.11 26.12 -9.83
N ASP A 63 -19.60 27.30 -10.19
CA ASP A 63 -18.41 27.93 -9.59
C ASP A 63 -18.68 28.58 -8.22
N ASN A 64 -19.94 28.55 -7.75
CA ASN A 64 -20.42 29.22 -6.53
C ASN A 64 -20.22 28.39 -5.26
N ILE A 65 -19.06 27.75 -5.10
CA ILE A 65 -18.64 27.30 -3.76
C ILE A 65 -18.06 28.53 -3.05
N ASP A 66 -18.73 28.94 -1.96
CA ASP A 66 -18.29 30.00 -1.05
C ASP A 66 -16.77 29.91 -0.80
N PRO A 67 -15.99 30.99 -1.04
CA PRO A 67 -14.56 31.01 -0.80
C PRO A 67 -14.16 30.55 0.61
N LEU A 68 -14.96 30.87 1.63
CA LEU A 68 -14.67 30.45 3.01
C LEU A 68 -14.87 28.94 3.17
N ALA A 69 -16.00 28.41 2.71
CA ALA A 69 -16.24 26.96 2.67
C ALA A 69 -15.14 26.21 1.92
N ARG A 70 -14.66 26.76 0.79
CA ARG A 70 -13.54 26.19 0.02
C ARG A 70 -12.24 26.16 0.81
N LEU A 71 -11.94 27.21 1.57
CA LEU A 71 -10.76 27.26 2.43
C LEU A 71 -10.82 26.19 3.53
N HIS A 72 -11.99 26.03 4.17
CA HIS A 72 -12.21 24.99 5.18
C HIS A 72 -12.01 23.57 4.61
N LEU A 73 -12.57 23.28 3.42
CA LEU A 73 -12.38 21.99 2.76
C LEU A 73 -10.91 21.70 2.44
N LYS A 74 -10.16 22.70 1.96
CA LYS A 74 -8.71 22.58 1.71
C LYS A 74 -7.94 22.28 2.98
N ALA A 75 -8.22 23.00 4.07
CA ALA A 75 -7.56 22.81 5.35
C ALA A 75 -7.83 21.41 5.91
N GLN A 76 -9.08 20.94 5.88
CA GLN A 76 -9.46 19.59 6.30
C GLN A 76 -8.76 18.52 5.45
N ALA A 77 -8.74 18.69 4.13
CA ALA A 77 -8.06 17.75 3.25
C ALA A 77 -6.54 17.68 3.52
N GLN A 78 -5.91 18.82 3.81
CA GLN A 78 -4.49 18.86 4.18
C GLN A 78 -4.24 18.13 5.50
N GLN A 79 -5.07 18.38 6.52
CA GLN A 79 -4.97 17.69 7.81
C GLN A 79 -5.11 16.17 7.64
N ASN A 80 -6.10 15.72 6.87
CA ASN A 80 -6.32 14.29 6.61
C ASN A 80 -5.12 13.63 5.90
N ARG A 81 -4.46 14.36 4.98
CA ARG A 81 -3.25 13.87 4.28
C ARG A 81 -2.09 13.69 5.26
N GLU A 82 -1.88 14.66 6.15
CA GLU A 82 -0.84 14.60 7.17
C GLU A 82 -1.10 13.48 8.18
N ASP A 83 -2.34 13.33 8.64
CA ASP A 83 -2.76 12.24 9.53
C ASP A 83 -2.54 10.87 8.89
N SER A 84 -2.93 10.73 7.62
CA SER A 84 -2.72 9.50 6.85
C SER A 84 -1.24 9.19 6.67
N ALA A 85 -0.40 10.19 6.37
CA ALA A 85 1.04 10.01 6.25
C ALA A 85 1.68 9.60 7.58
N ARG A 86 1.26 10.20 8.69
CA ARG A 86 1.69 9.83 10.05
C ARG A 86 1.30 8.40 10.38
N ALA A 87 0.05 8.01 10.16
CA ALA A 87 -0.43 6.66 10.39
C ALA A 87 0.33 5.62 9.54
N GLN A 88 0.58 5.93 8.26
CA GLN A 88 1.33 5.06 7.36
C GLN A 88 2.79 4.88 7.83
N ALA A 89 3.44 5.96 8.25
CA ALA A 89 4.80 5.93 8.79
C ALA A 89 4.87 5.10 10.09
N GLN A 90 3.90 5.26 10.99
CA GLN A 90 3.80 4.46 12.21
C GLN A 90 3.61 2.98 11.89
N GLN A 91 2.73 2.64 10.94
CA GLN A 91 2.52 1.27 10.51
C GLN A 91 3.83 0.66 9.95
N TYR A 92 4.53 1.37 9.05
CA TYR A 92 5.80 0.91 8.51
C TYR A 92 6.87 0.74 9.57
N ASN A 93 6.96 1.66 10.53
CA ASN A 93 7.91 1.55 11.63
C ASN A 93 7.57 0.37 12.56
N ARG A 94 6.30 0.10 12.80
CA ARG A 94 5.85 -1.07 13.56
C ARG A 94 6.24 -2.37 12.84
N GLN A 95 6.01 -2.48 11.53
CA GLN A 95 6.40 -3.65 10.74
C GLN A 95 7.92 -3.83 10.69
N ALA A 96 8.67 -2.74 10.49
CA ALA A 96 10.12 -2.78 10.57
C ALA A 96 10.62 -3.23 11.94
N GLY A 97 9.95 -2.80 13.02
CA GLY A 97 10.23 -3.26 14.38
C GLY A 97 10.02 -4.76 14.56
N TYR A 98 8.94 -5.31 14.02
CA TYR A 98 8.70 -6.77 14.02
C TYR A 98 9.77 -7.50 13.21
N ALA A 99 10.07 -7.03 11.99
CA ALA A 99 11.10 -7.60 11.13
C ALA A 99 12.48 -7.64 11.81
N SER A 100 12.91 -6.50 12.37
CA SER A 100 14.18 -6.40 13.08
C SER A 100 14.25 -7.35 14.27
N ARG A 101 13.19 -7.42 15.10
CA ARG A 101 13.13 -8.33 16.25
C ARG A 101 13.19 -9.79 15.83
N TYR A 102 12.43 -10.16 14.79
CA TYR A 102 12.41 -11.52 14.26
C TYR A 102 13.80 -11.94 13.77
N VAL A 103 14.41 -11.15 12.88
CA VAL A 103 15.74 -11.45 12.32
C VAL A 103 16.82 -11.50 13.41
N SER A 104 16.80 -10.56 14.37
CA SER A 104 17.83 -10.46 15.41
C SER A 104 17.94 -11.71 16.32
N ARG A 105 16.87 -12.51 16.41
CA ARG A 105 16.83 -13.73 17.22
C ARG A 105 17.37 -14.95 16.49
N LEU A 106 17.57 -14.85 15.18
CA LEU A 106 17.97 -15.99 14.36
C LEU A 106 19.49 -16.05 14.25
N PRO A 107 20.08 -17.26 14.30
CA PRO A 107 21.50 -17.44 14.09
C PRO A 107 21.88 -17.11 12.64
N GLN A 108 23.16 -16.78 12.44
CA GLN A 108 23.74 -16.68 11.11
C GLN A 108 23.60 -18.03 10.40
N ALA A 109 23.13 -18.02 9.15
CA ALA A 109 23.12 -19.22 8.33
C ALA A 109 24.56 -19.60 8.00
N THR A 110 24.89 -20.88 8.18
CA THR A 110 26.16 -21.47 7.76
C THR A 110 25.95 -22.41 6.57
N THR A 111 24.90 -23.22 6.62
CA THR A 111 24.50 -24.15 5.56
C THR A 111 22.97 -24.26 5.48
N SER A 112 22.48 -24.63 4.31
CA SER A 112 21.07 -24.90 4.00
C SER A 112 21.02 -25.75 2.72
N PRO A 113 20.03 -26.65 2.57
CA PRO A 113 19.84 -27.40 1.32
C PRO A 113 19.75 -26.49 0.08
N TYR A 114 19.13 -25.31 0.22
CA TYR A 114 19.09 -24.30 -0.83
C TYR A 114 20.50 -23.79 -1.20
N LEU A 115 21.31 -23.42 -0.20
CA LEU A 115 22.68 -22.92 -0.42
C LEU A 115 23.57 -23.97 -1.08
N THR A 116 23.48 -25.22 -0.60
CA THR A 116 24.21 -26.36 -1.16
C THR A 116 23.83 -26.60 -2.62
N ARG A 117 22.54 -26.63 -2.93
CA ARG A 117 22.02 -26.79 -4.30
C ARG A 117 22.43 -25.64 -5.22
N LYS A 118 22.55 -24.43 -4.68
CA LYS A 118 23.04 -23.25 -5.41
C LYS A 118 24.56 -23.16 -5.47
N GLY A 119 25.29 -23.99 -4.72
CA GLY A 119 26.75 -23.98 -4.65
C GLY A 119 27.32 -22.67 -4.09
N VAL A 120 26.58 -21.97 -3.24
CA VAL A 120 26.98 -20.67 -2.66
C VAL A 120 27.03 -20.76 -1.14
N THR A 121 27.90 -19.96 -0.54
CA THR A 121 27.94 -19.79 0.93
C THR A 121 26.94 -18.74 1.38
N ALA A 122 26.50 -18.83 2.62
CA ALA A 122 25.65 -17.80 3.20
C ALA A 122 26.43 -16.48 3.32
N ALA A 123 25.88 -15.41 2.75
CA ALA A 123 26.42 -14.07 2.95
C ALA A 123 26.27 -13.62 4.42
N PRO A 124 27.14 -12.74 4.91
CA PRO A 124 26.99 -12.16 6.25
C PRO A 124 25.62 -11.52 6.44
N GLY A 125 24.97 -11.84 7.56
CA GLY A 125 23.64 -11.32 7.90
C GLY A 125 22.48 -12.16 7.39
N VAL A 126 22.69 -13.10 6.45
CA VAL A 126 21.69 -14.11 6.11
C VAL A 126 21.48 -15.01 7.32
N ARG A 127 20.24 -15.12 7.79
CA ARG A 127 19.88 -15.93 8.96
C ARG A 127 19.20 -17.22 8.52
N ILE A 128 19.08 -18.16 9.44
CA ILE A 128 18.32 -19.41 9.25
C ILE A 128 17.31 -19.56 10.38
N ASN A 129 16.08 -19.97 10.05
CA ASN A 129 15.07 -20.24 11.05
C ASN A 129 15.05 -21.72 11.49
N PRO A 130 14.35 -22.05 12.60
CA PRO A 130 14.28 -23.44 13.08
C PRO A 130 13.69 -24.44 12.08
N GLY A 131 12.96 -23.96 11.06
CA GLY A 131 12.43 -24.79 9.97
C GLY A 131 13.38 -24.94 8.78
N GLY A 132 14.63 -24.46 8.87
CA GLY A 132 15.62 -24.56 7.80
C GLY A 132 15.48 -23.52 6.68
N GLU A 133 14.50 -22.61 6.76
CA GLU A 133 14.33 -21.54 5.77
C GLU A 133 15.39 -20.46 5.97
N LEU A 134 15.96 -19.97 4.87
CA LEU A 134 16.84 -18.80 4.92
C LEU A 134 16.01 -17.54 5.11
N VAL A 135 16.48 -16.65 5.98
CA VAL A 135 15.87 -15.36 6.26
C VAL A 135 16.86 -14.26 5.91
N ILE A 136 16.58 -13.53 4.83
CA ILE A 136 17.45 -12.48 4.29
C ILE A 136 16.89 -11.12 4.72
N PRO A 137 17.59 -10.35 5.57
CA PRO A 137 17.15 -9.03 5.96
C PRO A 137 17.40 -7.99 4.85
N PHE A 138 16.48 -7.03 4.72
CA PHE A 138 16.68 -5.84 3.92
C PHE A 138 16.72 -4.61 4.81
N SER A 139 17.79 -3.84 4.68
CA SER A 139 18.04 -2.62 5.44
C SER A 139 17.90 -1.37 4.58
N ASN A 140 17.60 -0.25 5.21
CA ASN A 140 17.68 1.06 4.57
C ASN A 140 19.13 1.58 4.52
N ALA A 141 19.33 2.77 3.94
CA ALA A 141 20.64 3.41 3.82
C ALA A 141 21.35 3.65 5.18
N GLN A 142 20.60 3.67 6.27
CA GLN A 142 21.12 3.80 7.64
C GLN A 142 21.38 2.45 8.32
N GLY A 143 21.32 1.33 7.57
CA GLY A 143 21.58 -0.02 8.08
C GLY A 143 20.44 -0.63 8.92
N LYS A 144 19.30 0.06 9.07
CA LYS A 144 18.17 -0.44 9.87
C LYS A 144 17.35 -1.44 9.05
N ILE A 145 17.15 -2.64 9.59
CA ILE A 145 16.28 -3.66 8.99
C ILE A 145 14.85 -3.11 8.88
N ARG A 146 14.27 -3.16 7.68
CA ARG A 146 12.90 -2.72 7.40
C ARG A 146 11.97 -3.87 7.05
N THR A 147 12.50 -4.91 6.42
CA THR A 147 11.76 -6.10 6.03
C THR A 147 12.72 -7.29 5.90
N TYR A 148 12.19 -8.47 5.64
CA TYR A 148 12.96 -9.68 5.37
C TYR A 148 12.27 -10.52 4.30
N GLN A 149 13.05 -11.29 3.55
CA GLN A 149 12.55 -12.34 2.67
C GLN A 149 12.89 -13.69 3.25
N ARG A 150 11.95 -14.64 3.10
CA ARG A 150 12.18 -16.04 3.42
C ARG A 150 12.36 -16.83 2.15
N ILE A 151 13.36 -17.71 2.14
CA ILE A 151 13.56 -18.70 1.09
C ILE A 151 13.33 -20.06 1.74
N PRO A 152 12.22 -20.74 1.39
CA PRO A 152 11.98 -22.10 1.85
C PRO A 152 13.01 -23.06 1.25
N GLU A 153 13.08 -24.26 1.80
CA GLU A 153 13.95 -25.35 1.33
C GLU A 153 13.73 -25.69 -0.16
#